data_AF-A0A1S6EYS4-F1
#
_entry.id   AF-A0A1S6EYS4-F1
#
_cell.length_a   1.000
_cell.length_b   1.000
_cell.length_c   1.000
_cell.angle_alpha   90.00
_cell.angle_beta   90.00
_cell.angle_gamma   90.00
#
_symmetry.space_group_name_H-M   'P 1'
#
loop_
_entity.id
_entity.type
_entity.pdbx_description
1 polymer ?
#
loop_
_entity_poly.entity_id
_entity_poly.type
_entity_poly.pdbx_seq_one_letter_code
_entity_poly.pdbx_strand_id
1 'polypeptide(L)' 'MATPAAELKVARQVLGWDPLTLGRALRLTGAPDKLEARILAMEAGKRDVSGPVQVAVEAFLSGWRPSGWSPPPSS' A
#
# COMPACT_ATOMS: atom_id res chain seq x y z
N MET A 1 -5.61 -0.32 15.24
CA MET A 1 -5.11 -1.13 14.14
C MET A 1 -4.79 -0.13 13.06
N ALA A 2 -3.53 -0.07 12.58
CA ALA A 2 -3.27 0.70 11.36
C ALA A 2 -4.24 0.24 10.29
N THR A 3 -4.79 1.19 9.55
CA THR A 3 -5.49 0.83 8.32
C THR A 3 -4.47 0.29 7.32
N PRO A 4 -4.84 -0.65 6.44
CA PRO A 4 -3.96 -1.13 5.38
C PRO A 4 -3.36 -0.01 4.53
N ALA A 5 -4.09 1.11 4.37
CA ALA A 5 -3.61 2.33 3.72
C ALA A 5 -2.39 2.96 4.42
N ALA A 6 -2.45 3.08 5.76
CA ALA A 6 -1.35 3.63 6.55
C ALA A 6 -0.12 2.71 6.52
N GLU A 7 -0.31 1.38 6.62
CA GLU A 7 0.79 0.42 6.53
C GLU A 7 1.45 0.44 5.15
N LEU A 8 0.65 0.54 4.08
CA LEU A 8 1.15 0.60 2.71
C LEU A 8 2.08 1.80 2.49
N LYS A 9 1.72 2.96 3.03
CA LYS A 9 2.55 4.17 2.99
C LYS A 9 3.88 3.98 3.73
N VAL A 10 3.83 3.41 4.93
CA VAL A 10 5.04 3.14 5.72
C VAL A 10 5.94 2.16 4.98
N ALA A 11 5.37 1.09 4.42
CA ALA A 11 6.12 0.09 3.66
C ALA A 11 6.89 0.71 2.50
N ARG A 12 6.22 1.54 1.69
CA ARG A 12 6.85 2.25 0.59
C ARG A 12 8.00 3.13 1.07
N GLN A 13 7.80 3.89 2.15
CA GLN A 13 8.81 4.81 2.68
C GLN A 13 10.04 4.07 3.22
N VAL A 14 9.85 2.98 3.97
CA VAL A 14 10.94 2.17 4.51
C VAL A 14 11.76 1.50 3.40
N LEU A 15 11.09 1.05 2.34
CA LEU A 15 11.74 0.45 1.17
C LEU A 15 12.41 1.49 0.24
N GLY A 16 12.22 2.79 0.49
CA GLY A 16 12.73 3.86 -0.38
C GLY A 16 12.09 3.88 -1.76
N TRP A 17 10.88 3.34 -1.89
CA TRP A 17 10.18 3.23 -3.17
C TRP A 17 9.38 4.49 -3.51
N ASP A 18 9.35 4.84 -4.79
CA ASP A 18 8.38 5.80 -5.31
C ASP A 18 6.99 5.12 -5.47
N PRO A 19 5.90 5.91 -5.63
CA PRO A 19 4.56 5.35 -5.79
C PRO A 19 4.41 4.44 -7.00
N LEU A 20 5.13 4.72 -8.10
CA LEU A 20 5.06 3.93 -9.33
C LEU A 20 5.63 2.53 -9.12
N THR A 21 6.75 2.43 -8.41
CA THR A 21 7.43 1.19 -8.04
C THR A 21 6.54 0.33 -7.17
N LEU A 22 5.88 0.93 -6.17
CA LEU A 22 4.89 0.22 -5.37
C LEU A 22 3.71 -0.28 -6.23
N GLY A 23 3.19 0.57 -7.11
CA GLY A 23 2.11 0.18 -8.03
C GLY A 23 2.48 -0.99 -8.93
N ARG A 24 3.72 -1.03 -9.43
CA ARG A 24 4.26 -2.15 -10.21
C ARG A 24 4.47 -3.40 -9.36
N ALA A 25 4.94 -3.27 -8.12
CA ALA A 25 5.10 -4.40 -7.20
C ALA A 25 3.76 -5.08 -6.88
N LEU A 26 2.69 -4.29 -6.74
CA LEU A 26 1.32 -4.76 -6.58
C LEU A 26 0.69 -5.28 -7.89
N ARG A 27 1.44 -5.29 -9.00
CA ARG A 27 1.00 -5.69 -10.35
C ARG A 27 -0.25 -4.95 -10.82
N LEU A 28 -0.39 -3.68 -10.42
CA LEU A 28 -1.48 -2.84 -10.89
C LEU A 28 -1.25 -2.44 -12.35
N THR A 29 -2.33 -2.39 -13.12
CA THR A 29 -2.30 -1.98 -14.53
C THR A 29 -2.73 -0.53 -14.68
N GLY A 30 -2.13 0.18 -15.65
CA GLY A 30 -2.45 1.57 -15.97
C GLY A 30 -1.25 2.34 -16.53
N ALA A 31 -1.51 3.53 -17.06
CA ALA A 31 -0.46 4.47 -17.41
C ALA A 31 0.30 4.91 -16.14
N PRO A 32 1.61 5.22 -16.22
CA PRO A 32 2.45 5.50 -15.04
C PRO A 32 1.90 6.59 -14.11
N ASP A 33 1.49 7.73 -14.69
CA ASP A 33 0.88 8.87 -14.02
C ASP A 33 -0.40 8.49 -13.25
N LYS A 34 -1.26 7.69 -13.88
CA LYS A 34 -2.50 7.18 -13.28
C LYS A 34 -2.22 6.17 -12.17
N LEU A 35 -1.14 5.40 -12.28
CA LEU A 35 -0.74 4.42 -11.29
C LEU A 35 -0.20 5.10 -10.03
N GLU A 36 0.66 6.10 -10.20
CA GLU A 36 1.18 6.92 -9.10
C GLU A 36 0.04 7.60 -8.34
N ALA A 37 -0.85 8.29 -9.06
CA ALA A 37 -2.01 8.95 -8.46
C ALA A 37 -2.91 7.96 -7.71
N ARG A 38 -3.06 6.74 -8.23
CA ARG A 38 -3.82 5.67 -7.59
C ARG A 38 -3.18 5.21 -6.28
N ILE A 39 -1.86 4.99 -6.25
CA ILE A 39 -1.15 4.60 -5.02
C ILE A 39 -1.26 5.70 -3.97
N LEU A 40 -1.03 6.96 -4.34
CA LEU A 40 -1.19 8.09 -3.42
C LEU A 40 -2.61 8.20 -2.85
N ALA A 41 -3.64 7.94 -3.67
CA ALA A 41 -5.03 7.93 -3.20
C ALA A 41 -5.31 6.75 -2.24
N MET A 42 -4.74 5.57 -2.51
CA MET A 42 -4.85 4.39 -1.64
C MET A 42 -4.15 4.64 -0.29
N GLU A 43 -2.94 5.20 -0.29
CA GLU A 43 -2.20 5.59 0.92
C GLU A 43 -2.95 6.64 1.76
N ALA A 44 -3.70 7.52 1.11
CA ALA A 44 -4.52 8.53 1.77
C ALA A 44 -5.87 7.99 2.30
N GLY A 45 -6.19 6.71 2.04
CA GLY A 45 -7.50 6.14 2.38
C GLY A 45 -8.67 6.78 1.61
N LYS A 46 -8.39 7.50 0.52
CA LYS A 46 -9.39 8.27 -0.26
C LYS A 46 -10.02 7.46 -1.38
N ARG A 47 -9.68 6.19 -1.52
CA ARG A 47 -10.14 5.33 -2.61
C ARG A 47 -10.53 3.97 -2.08
N ASP A 48 -11.77 3.58 -2.35
CA ASP A 48 -12.19 2.19 -2.16
C ASP A 48 -11.35 1.29 -3.05
N VAL A 49 -10.70 0.34 -2.39
CA VAL A 49 -9.83 -0.64 -3.02
C VAL A 49 -10.74 -1.80 -3.44
N SER A 50 -10.76 -2.14 -4.73
CA SER A 50 -11.52 -3.32 -5.17
C SER A 50 -10.99 -4.58 -4.48
N GLY A 51 -11.87 -5.56 -4.24
CA GLY A 51 -11.50 -6.80 -3.52
C GLY A 51 -10.19 -7.45 -3.99
N PRO A 52 -9.93 -7.63 -5.30
CA PRO A 52 -8.65 -8.19 -5.76
C PRO A 52 -7.42 -7.36 -5.40
N VAL A 53 -7.56 -6.03 -5.39
CA VAL A 53 -6.45 -5.12 -5.05
C VAL A 53 -6.22 -5.13 -3.54
N GLN A 54 -7.28 -5.29 -2.74
CA GLN A 54 -7.16 -5.43 -1.31
C GLN A 54 -6.38 -6.70 -0.96
N VAL A 55 -6.67 -7.83 -1.62
CA VAL A 55 -5.90 -9.08 -1.46
C VAL A 55 -4.42 -8.87 -1.81
N ALA A 56 -4.12 -8.16 -2.90
CA ALA A 56 -2.73 -7.86 -3.27
C ALA A 56 -2.01 -6.99 -2.22
N VAL A 57 -2.70 -5.99 -1.66
CA VAL A 57 -2.15 -5.14 -0.59
C VAL A 57 -1.92 -5.95 0.69
N GLU A 58 -2.88 -6.79 1.09
CA GLU A 58 -2.75 -7.64 2.28
C GLU A 58 -1.61 -8.66 2.14
N ALA A 59 -1.46 -9.27 0.95
CA ALA A 59 -0.36 -10.19 0.66
C ALA A 59 1.01 -9.49 0.64
N PHE A 60 1.08 -8.27 0.10
CA PHE A 60 2.31 -7.47 0.15
C PHE A 60 2.69 -7.13 1.59
N LEU A 61 1.73 -6.64 2.38
CA LEU A 61 1.97 -6.25 3.77
C LEU A 61 2.29 -7.45 4.67
N SER A 62 1.69 -8.62 4.42
CA SER A 62 2.03 -9.84 5.17
C SER A 62 3.48 -10.27 4.96
N GLY A 63 4.03 -10.06 3.75
CA GLY A 63 5.44 -10.32 3.46
C GLY A 63 6.39 -9.20 3.91
N TRP A 64 5.93 -7.96 3.99
CA TRP A 64 6.77 -6.80 4.31
C TRP A 64 6.97 -6.55 5.81
N ARG A 65 5.95 -6.80 6.65
CA ARG A 65 5.96 -6.37 8.07
C ARG A 65 7.28 -6.73 8.77
N PRO A 66 8.01 -5.73 9.32
CA PRO A 66 9.29 -5.98 9.96
C PRO A 66 9.16 -6.81 11.24
N SER A 67 10.24 -7.47 11.66
CA SER A 67 10.27 -8.26 12.90
C SER A 67 9.86 -7.40 14.10
N GLY A 68 8.90 -7.88 14.88
CA GLY A 68 8.35 -7.14 16.04
C GLY A 68 7.32 -6.06 15.67
N TRP A 69 6.85 -6.00 14.42
CA TRP A 69 5.75 -5.10 14.04
C TRP A 69 4.50 -5.34 14.89
N SER A 70 4.01 -4.27 15.51
CA SER A 70 2.71 -4.24 16.17
C SER A 70 1.82 -3.22 15.44
N PRO A 71 0.57 -3.58 15.10
CA PRO A 71 -0.33 -2.61 14.47
C PRO A 71 -0.57 -1.44 15.43
N PRO A 72 -0.47 -0.17 14.99
CA PRO A 72 -0.74 0.97 15.85
C PRO A 72 -2.18 0.93 16.38
N PRO A 73 -2.45 1.50 17.57
CA PRO A 73 -3.76 1.45 18.21
C PRO A 73 -4.84 2.08 17.32
N SER A 74 -6.06 1.51 17.36
CA SER A 74 -7.21 2.05 16.60
C SER A 74 -7.79 3.15 17.46
N SER A 75 -7.81 4.39 16.97
CA SER A 75 -8.65 5.44 17.54
C SER A 75 -10.02 5.42 16.88
#